data_AF-A0A812KE54-F1
#
_entry.id   AF-A0A812KE54-F1
#
_cell.length_a   1.000
_cell.length_b   1.000
_cell.length_c   1.000
_cell.angle_alpha   90.00
_cell.angle_beta   90.00
_cell.angle_gamma   90.00
#
_symmetry.space_group_name_H-M   'P 1'
#
loop_
_entity.id
_entity.type
_entity.pdbx_description
1 polymer ?
#
loop_
_entity_poly.entity_id
_entity_poly.type
_entity_poly.pdbx_seq_one_letter_code
_entity_poly.pdbx_strand_id
1 'polypeptide(L)'
;MLRVTLGGNTVISGLSTFTTGGGTVDIQGAVTVADSKSITVGSAGAGGAVTIYGNVVIGETGTGNGRSLTLNGDFTQADVTGTTSSFATGTNSISLNGHVTVASGKNLVMTATGAGQFTTGTGVVTLNGDTTVAGSGTFTSGLGAVTLKGAVTVDPSIAFTVGSAGSGGATTLYGNVVIGDSSGAASCTVNGNIVQADVGATQTTITSGTGAVTLNGDVTVATGKNLHMTATGAGTFQTGTGAVSLNGNVQVGGSSTFNTGTGAVNLNGPTVVADNQPFSVGSYGNGGVVQLFGATTVGSNAANGASSSLTVYGDVSFNNDQDGTAKTFSTATGQITFNGDVAIAANMDLIMANTGTGQFQTGTGTVTLSGNTNVVTGATFTVDDFTNIINCNHASGDVGNTFCKASR
;
A
#
# COMPACT_ATOMS: atom_id res chain seq x y z
N MET A 1 9.84 -102.75 55.75
CA MET A 1 9.96 -102.03 54.47
C MET A 1 10.60 -102.99 53.47
N LEU A 2 9.84 -103.48 52.48
CA LEU A 2 10.34 -104.40 51.46
C LEU A 2 11.05 -103.58 50.37
N ARG A 3 12.39 -103.64 50.32
CA ARG A 3 13.17 -102.98 49.27
C ARG A 3 13.23 -103.92 48.06
N VAL A 4 12.35 -103.69 47.09
CA VAL A 4 12.35 -104.43 45.83
C VAL A 4 13.32 -103.74 44.87
N THR A 5 14.46 -104.36 44.62
CA THR A 5 15.41 -103.93 43.59
C THR A 5 15.08 -104.68 42.30
N LEU A 6 14.59 -103.97 41.29
CA LEU A 6 14.36 -104.54 39.96
C LEU A 6 15.67 -104.40 39.17
N GLY A 7 16.34 -105.52 38.89
CA GLY A 7 17.56 -105.55 38.07
C GLY A 7 17.26 -105.89 36.61
N GLY A 8 18.03 -105.31 35.68
CA GLY A 8 17.88 -105.54 34.23
C GLY A 8 16.71 -104.77 33.59
N ASN A 9 16.45 -105.03 32.30
CA ASN A 9 15.34 -104.42 31.56
C ASN A 9 13.99 -104.84 32.18
N THR A 10 13.36 -103.92 32.88
CA THR A 10 12.05 -104.13 33.48
C THR A 10 10.97 -103.63 32.53
N VAL A 11 10.10 -104.52 32.05
CA VAL A 11 8.96 -104.16 31.19
C VAL A 11 7.69 -104.21 32.02
N ILE A 12 7.04 -103.06 32.20
CA ILE A 12 5.70 -102.96 32.79
C ILE A 12 4.73 -102.78 31.61
N SER A 13 3.98 -103.84 31.26
CA SER A 13 3.06 -103.86 30.13
C SER A 13 1.58 -103.89 30.57
N GLY A 14 0.67 -103.59 29.64
CA GLY A 14 -0.78 -103.54 29.91
C GLY A 14 -1.24 -102.27 30.65
N LEU A 15 -2.44 -102.32 31.26
CA LEU A 15 -3.05 -101.23 32.05
C LEU A 15 -2.45 -101.14 33.47
N SER A 16 -1.12 -101.05 33.56
CA SER A 16 -0.37 -101.13 34.81
C SER A 16 0.11 -99.74 35.26
N THR A 17 0.02 -99.43 36.55
CA THR A 17 0.55 -98.18 37.14
C THR A 17 1.86 -98.45 37.87
N PHE A 18 2.89 -97.64 37.62
CA PHE A 18 4.12 -97.65 38.41
C PHE A 18 4.09 -96.49 39.40
N THR A 19 4.11 -96.80 40.70
CA THR A 19 4.09 -95.79 41.77
C THR A 19 5.35 -95.95 42.61
N THR A 20 6.08 -94.86 42.82
CA THR A 20 7.24 -94.81 43.72
C THR A 20 6.85 -94.17 45.05
N GLY A 21 7.59 -94.45 46.12
CA GLY A 21 7.50 -93.66 47.36
C GLY A 21 7.97 -92.22 47.14
N GLY A 22 7.91 -91.37 48.16
CA GLY A 22 8.28 -89.94 48.08
C GLY A 22 9.77 -89.62 47.88
N GLY A 23 10.59 -90.58 47.44
CA GLY A 23 12.01 -90.38 47.15
C GLY A 23 12.28 -90.02 45.68
N THR A 24 13.52 -89.64 45.38
CA THR A 24 13.97 -89.30 44.02
C THR A 24 13.86 -90.50 43.08
N VAL A 25 13.32 -90.25 41.89
CA VAL A 25 13.36 -91.18 40.76
C VAL A 25 14.37 -90.66 39.75
N ASP A 26 15.46 -91.40 39.57
CA ASP A 26 16.50 -91.07 38.59
C ASP A 26 16.31 -91.92 37.32
N ILE A 27 16.16 -91.26 36.17
CA ILE A 27 16.00 -91.90 34.86
C ILE A 27 17.15 -91.45 33.99
N GLN A 28 18.15 -92.31 33.82
CA GLN A 28 19.37 -91.99 33.08
C GLN A 28 19.26 -92.30 31.57
N GLY A 29 18.13 -92.86 31.12
CA GLY A 29 17.85 -93.18 29.72
C GLY A 29 16.83 -92.23 29.07
N ALA A 30 16.62 -92.37 27.76
CA ALA A 30 15.58 -91.63 27.05
C ALA A 30 14.18 -92.01 27.57
N VAL A 31 13.33 -91.00 27.79
CA VAL A 31 11.92 -91.19 28.10
C VAL A 31 11.11 -90.94 26.84
N THR A 32 10.56 -92.00 26.26
CA THR A 32 9.65 -91.91 25.12
C THR A 32 8.22 -92.10 25.61
N VAL A 33 7.35 -91.15 25.29
CA VAL A 33 5.91 -91.26 25.51
C VAL A 33 5.28 -91.66 24.18
N ALA A 34 4.43 -92.69 24.20
CA ALA A 34 3.75 -93.16 22.99
C ALA A 34 2.85 -92.05 22.39
N ASP A 35 2.58 -92.14 21.09
CA ASP A 35 1.72 -91.18 20.40
C ASP A 35 0.34 -91.03 21.09
N SER A 36 -0.17 -89.80 21.10
CA SER A 36 -1.41 -89.42 21.79
C SER A 36 -1.43 -89.70 23.32
N LYS A 37 -0.27 -89.88 23.96
CA LYS A 37 -0.14 -89.95 25.42
C LYS A 37 0.55 -88.70 25.97
N SER A 38 0.22 -88.34 27.22
CA SER A 38 0.80 -87.19 27.91
C SER A 38 1.81 -87.64 28.96
N ILE A 39 2.91 -86.88 29.10
CA ILE A 39 3.65 -86.83 30.35
C ILE A 39 3.02 -85.73 31.23
N THR A 40 2.71 -86.07 32.47
CA THR A 40 2.19 -85.10 33.45
C THR A 40 3.15 -85.06 34.62
N VAL A 41 3.72 -83.88 34.89
CA VAL A 41 4.61 -83.65 36.04
C VAL A 41 3.83 -82.83 37.06
N GLY A 42 3.53 -83.43 38.21
CA GLY A 42 2.62 -82.86 39.23
C GLY A 42 1.14 -83.20 39.04
N SER A 43 0.26 -82.65 39.88
CA SER A 43 -1.20 -82.78 39.79
C SER A 43 -1.87 -81.41 39.66
N ALA A 44 -3.11 -81.37 39.15
CA ALA A 44 -3.88 -80.13 39.02
C ALA A 44 -4.01 -79.44 40.39
N GLY A 45 -3.53 -78.20 40.50
CA GLY A 45 -3.56 -77.41 41.73
C GLY A 45 -2.37 -77.57 42.69
N ALA A 46 -1.39 -78.45 42.38
CA ALA A 46 -0.22 -78.68 43.22
C ALA A 46 1.04 -79.05 42.39
N GLY A 47 1.28 -78.35 41.28
CA GLY A 47 2.48 -78.54 40.48
C GLY A 47 3.72 -78.01 41.20
N GLY A 48 4.70 -78.88 41.49
CA GLY A 48 6.04 -78.45 41.91
C GLY A 48 6.79 -77.76 40.76
N ALA A 49 7.88 -77.04 41.09
CA ALA A 49 8.73 -76.43 40.08
C ALA A 49 9.43 -77.51 39.23
N VAL A 50 9.43 -77.33 37.91
CA VAL A 50 10.19 -78.16 36.97
C VAL A 50 11.37 -77.34 36.46
N THR A 51 12.58 -77.77 36.79
CA THR A 51 13.82 -77.15 36.31
C THR A 51 14.46 -78.04 35.25
N ILE A 52 14.68 -77.52 34.05
CA ILE A 52 15.39 -78.20 32.96
C ILE A 52 16.66 -77.41 32.66
N TYR A 53 17.82 -78.04 32.84
CA TYR A 53 19.14 -77.39 32.66
C TYR A 53 19.65 -77.46 31.20
N GLY A 54 18.89 -78.06 30.28
CA GLY A 54 19.24 -78.26 28.88
C GLY A 54 18.32 -77.53 27.91
N ASN A 55 18.58 -77.72 26.61
CA ASN A 55 17.68 -77.25 25.57
C ASN A 55 16.34 -77.98 25.65
N VAL A 56 15.24 -77.22 25.57
CA VAL A 56 13.90 -77.77 25.44
C VAL A 56 13.49 -77.61 23.98
N VAL A 57 13.41 -78.72 23.24
CA VAL A 57 12.92 -78.73 21.86
C VAL A 57 11.49 -79.27 21.88
N ILE A 58 10.52 -78.45 21.51
CA ILE A 58 9.09 -78.83 21.52
C ILE A 58 8.64 -79.11 20.09
N GLY A 59 8.57 -80.38 19.71
CA GLY A 59 8.22 -80.90 18.37
C GLY A 59 9.43 -81.30 17.51
N GLU A 60 9.20 -82.07 16.43
CA GLU A 60 10.25 -82.61 15.56
C GLU A 60 10.77 -81.61 14.52
N THR A 61 12.02 -81.72 14.10
CA THR A 61 12.66 -80.87 13.07
C THR A 61 12.09 -81.05 11.64
N GLY A 62 11.10 -81.93 11.44
CA GLY A 62 10.46 -82.24 10.16
C GLY A 62 9.17 -81.46 9.86
N THR A 63 8.85 -81.33 8.57
CA THR A 63 7.65 -80.68 8.04
C THR A 63 6.40 -81.52 8.31
N GLY A 64 5.39 -81.02 9.03
CA GLY A 64 4.04 -81.56 8.84
C GLY A 64 3.01 -81.45 9.97
N ASN A 65 3.39 -81.34 11.24
CA ASN A 65 2.41 -81.32 12.34
C ASN A 65 2.41 -80.00 13.08
N GLY A 66 1.22 -79.45 13.37
CA GLY A 66 1.06 -78.22 14.13
C GLY A 66 1.70 -78.33 15.52
N ARG A 67 2.76 -77.57 15.75
CA ARG A 67 3.50 -77.52 17.02
C ARG A 67 2.85 -76.45 17.89
N SER A 68 1.89 -76.83 18.72
CA SER A 68 1.29 -75.92 19.70
C SER A 68 1.98 -76.11 21.05
N LEU A 69 2.63 -75.05 21.53
CA LEU A 69 2.99 -74.91 22.93
C LEU A 69 1.92 -74.04 23.59
N THR A 70 1.20 -74.59 24.54
CA THR A 70 0.29 -73.82 25.41
C THR A 70 0.90 -73.73 26.80
N LEU A 71 1.22 -72.51 27.24
CA LEU A 71 1.67 -72.22 28.60
C LEU A 71 0.51 -71.55 29.34
N ASN A 72 0.06 -72.15 30.44
CA ASN A 72 -0.98 -71.57 31.29
C ASN A 72 -0.31 -70.85 32.47
N GLY A 73 -0.62 -69.56 32.65
CA GLY A 73 -0.01 -68.72 33.68
C GLY A 73 1.07 -67.78 33.14
N ASP A 74 1.89 -67.24 34.04
CA ASP A 74 2.92 -66.27 33.71
C ASP A 74 4.14 -66.94 33.07
N PHE A 75 4.64 -66.31 32.00
CA PHE A 75 5.92 -66.66 31.39
C PHE A 75 6.90 -65.50 31.62
N THR A 76 7.98 -65.77 32.33
CA THR A 76 9.03 -64.78 32.62
C THR A 76 10.34 -65.22 31.98
N GLN A 77 10.84 -64.43 31.04
CA GLN A 77 12.22 -64.54 30.57
C GLN A 77 13.10 -63.65 31.44
N ALA A 78 13.80 -64.25 32.41
CA ALA A 78 14.72 -63.51 33.27
C ALA A 78 16.03 -63.23 32.51
N ASP A 79 16.57 -62.04 32.73
CA ASP A 79 17.86 -61.67 32.16
C ASP A 79 18.99 -62.38 32.91
N VAL A 80 19.99 -62.89 32.19
CA VAL A 80 21.23 -63.39 32.80
C VAL A 80 22.21 -62.23 32.82
N THR A 81 22.74 -61.89 34.00
CA THR A 81 23.66 -60.75 34.16
C THR A 81 24.82 -60.82 33.15
N GLY A 82 24.96 -59.78 32.31
CA GLY A 82 26.08 -59.63 31.39
C GLY A 82 25.87 -60.18 29.97
N THR A 83 24.70 -60.71 29.64
CA THR A 83 24.36 -61.15 28.27
C THR A 83 23.03 -60.54 27.80
N THR A 84 22.80 -60.54 26.49
CA THR A 84 21.50 -60.15 25.93
C THR A 84 20.57 -61.36 25.97
N SER A 85 19.51 -61.28 26.77
CA SER A 85 18.42 -62.24 26.67
C SER A 85 17.50 -61.83 25.51
N SER A 86 17.42 -62.66 24.47
CA SER A 86 16.56 -62.40 23.32
C SER A 86 15.41 -63.40 23.26
N PHE A 87 14.23 -62.92 22.89
CA PHE A 87 13.14 -63.76 22.41
C PHE A 87 13.17 -63.72 20.89
N ALA A 88 13.69 -64.78 20.28
CA ALA A 88 13.72 -64.92 18.82
C ALA A 88 12.54 -65.78 18.36
N THR A 89 11.83 -65.31 17.33
CA THR A 89 10.76 -66.06 16.66
C THR A 89 11.18 -66.45 15.25
N GLY A 90 10.36 -67.28 14.58
CA GLY A 90 10.49 -67.47 13.13
C GLY A 90 10.18 -66.18 12.35
N THR A 91 10.33 -66.25 11.03
CA THR A 91 10.15 -65.12 10.10
C THR A 91 8.71 -64.79 9.74
N ASN A 92 7.75 -65.63 10.16
CA ASN A 92 6.31 -65.44 9.91
C ASN A 92 5.69 -64.47 10.93
N SER A 93 4.39 -64.21 10.80
CA SER A 93 3.66 -63.29 11.67
C SER A 93 3.65 -63.75 13.14
N ILE A 94 3.90 -62.80 14.05
CA ILE A 94 3.71 -62.95 15.50
C ILE A 94 2.40 -62.26 15.86
N SER A 95 1.44 -62.97 16.46
CA SER A 95 0.17 -62.42 16.92
C SER A 95 0.20 -62.19 18.42
N LEU A 96 0.10 -60.93 18.84
CA LEU A 96 -0.02 -60.52 20.24
C LEU A 96 -1.43 -59.96 20.45
N ASN A 97 -2.35 -60.79 20.97
CA ASN A 97 -3.77 -60.44 21.08
C ASN A 97 -4.14 -59.77 22.42
N GLY A 98 -3.19 -59.70 23.35
CA GLY A 98 -3.35 -59.03 24.64
C GLY A 98 -2.73 -57.63 24.66
N HIS A 99 -2.73 -57.00 25.84
CA HIS A 99 -1.98 -55.77 26.05
C HIS A 99 -0.48 -56.03 25.93
N VAL A 100 0.20 -55.15 25.19
CA VAL A 100 1.66 -55.16 25.07
C VAL A 100 2.20 -53.94 25.80
N THR A 101 2.99 -54.17 26.83
CA THR A 101 3.64 -53.11 27.61
C THR A 101 5.15 -53.21 27.44
N VAL A 102 5.78 -52.11 27.06
CA VAL A 102 7.24 -51.97 27.09
C VAL A 102 7.61 -51.38 28.45
N ALA A 103 8.59 -51.98 29.13
CA ALA A 103 9.01 -51.53 30.46
C ALA A 103 9.56 -50.09 30.45
N SER A 104 9.47 -49.40 31.58
CA SER A 104 10.03 -48.04 31.73
C SER A 104 11.51 -48.00 31.34
N GLY A 105 11.90 -46.96 30.59
CA GLY A 105 13.26 -46.78 30.09
C GLY A 105 13.67 -47.76 28.99
N LYS A 106 12.74 -48.54 28.43
CA LYS A 106 12.97 -49.43 27.28
C LYS A 106 12.23 -48.91 26.04
N ASN A 107 12.74 -49.30 24.88
CA ASN A 107 12.22 -48.87 23.58
C ASN A 107 11.62 -50.06 22.84
N LEU A 108 10.54 -49.81 22.09
CA LEU A 108 10.20 -50.64 20.94
C LEU A 108 11.11 -50.22 19.78
N VAL A 109 12.02 -51.09 19.35
CA VAL A 109 12.93 -50.80 18.24
C VAL A 109 12.56 -51.67 17.04
N MET A 110 12.27 -51.02 15.91
CA MET A 110 12.05 -51.66 14.62
C MET A 110 13.29 -51.43 13.75
N THR A 111 14.26 -52.35 13.80
CA THR A 111 15.62 -52.17 13.24
C THR A 111 15.77 -52.56 11.77
N ALA A 112 14.68 -52.89 11.07
CA ALA A 112 14.79 -53.48 9.74
C ALA A 112 15.51 -52.54 8.76
N THR A 113 16.54 -53.05 8.08
CA THR A 113 17.18 -52.44 6.91
C THR A 113 16.28 -52.46 5.65
N GLY A 114 15.04 -52.94 5.79
CA GLY A 114 13.99 -52.95 4.75
C GLY A 114 12.72 -52.25 5.23
N ALA A 115 11.69 -52.20 4.37
CA ALA A 115 10.44 -51.43 4.53
C ALA A 115 9.51 -51.91 5.67
N GLY A 116 9.99 -51.93 6.91
CA GLY A 116 9.17 -52.15 8.10
C GLY A 116 8.17 -51.01 8.25
N GLN A 117 6.87 -51.35 8.37
CA GLN A 117 5.79 -50.38 8.58
C GLN A 117 5.26 -50.54 10.00
N PHE A 118 5.09 -49.42 10.70
CA PHE A 118 4.27 -49.39 11.92
C PHE A 118 2.86 -48.96 11.54
N THR A 119 1.99 -49.94 11.33
CA THR A 119 0.57 -49.70 11.03
C THR A 119 -0.25 -49.87 12.30
N THR A 120 -1.07 -48.87 12.62
CA THR A 120 -2.02 -48.94 13.73
C THR A 120 -3.43 -49.18 13.19
N GLY A 121 -4.36 -49.55 14.07
CA GLY A 121 -5.79 -49.60 13.72
C GLY A 121 -6.38 -48.20 13.55
N THR A 122 -7.71 -48.11 13.45
CA THR A 122 -8.44 -46.83 13.32
C THR A 122 -8.66 -46.11 14.66
N GLY A 123 -8.14 -46.66 15.76
CA GLY A 123 -8.29 -46.09 17.10
C GLY A 123 -7.41 -44.86 17.32
N VAL A 124 -7.60 -44.19 18.47
CA VAL A 124 -6.77 -43.06 18.87
C VAL A 124 -5.35 -43.54 19.14
N VAL A 125 -4.38 -42.86 18.53
CA VAL A 125 -2.95 -43.02 18.82
C VAL A 125 -2.47 -41.75 19.50
N THR A 126 -2.02 -41.87 20.75
CA THR A 126 -1.48 -40.74 21.52
C THR A 126 0.03 -40.86 21.62
N LEU A 127 0.75 -39.83 21.16
CA LEU A 127 2.20 -39.69 21.31
C LEU A 127 2.48 -38.61 22.36
N ASN A 128 2.85 -39.02 23.57
CA ASN A 128 3.00 -38.10 24.72
C ASN A 128 4.35 -37.38 24.78
N GLY A 129 5.33 -37.81 23.97
CA GLY A 129 6.66 -37.21 23.90
C GLY A 129 6.91 -36.55 22.56
N ASP A 130 8.08 -35.93 22.45
CA ASP A 130 8.55 -35.35 21.20
C ASP A 130 8.56 -36.39 20.08
N THR A 131 8.00 -36.02 18.94
CA THR A 131 7.92 -36.87 17.76
C THR A 131 8.75 -36.25 16.66
N THR A 132 9.79 -36.95 16.22
CA THR A 132 10.69 -36.49 15.17
C THR A 132 10.56 -37.40 13.96
N VAL A 133 10.28 -36.81 12.80
CA VAL A 133 10.46 -37.45 11.49
C VAL A 133 11.83 -37.05 10.98
N ALA A 134 12.82 -37.93 11.13
CA ALA A 134 14.21 -37.65 10.76
C ALA A 134 14.48 -37.92 9.26
N GLY A 135 15.53 -37.30 8.72
CA GLY A 135 15.98 -37.50 7.34
C GLY A 135 15.03 -36.90 6.32
N SER A 136 14.86 -37.56 5.16
CA SER A 136 13.96 -37.15 4.07
C SER A 136 12.52 -37.67 4.24
N GLY A 137 12.14 -38.06 5.46
CA GLY A 137 10.79 -38.52 5.75
C GLY A 137 9.74 -37.40 5.58
N THR A 138 8.55 -37.76 5.13
CA THR A 138 7.42 -36.83 5.00
C THR A 138 6.40 -37.08 6.10
N PHE A 139 5.79 -36.02 6.61
CA PHE A 139 4.56 -36.13 7.40
C PHE A 139 3.37 -35.94 6.46
N THR A 140 2.64 -37.02 6.20
CA THR A 140 1.44 -36.98 5.36
C THR A 140 0.22 -37.23 6.26
N SER A 141 -0.72 -36.29 6.25
CA SER A 141 -2.01 -36.45 6.93
C SER A 141 -3.08 -36.98 5.96
N GLY A 142 -4.15 -37.55 6.52
CA GLY A 142 -5.33 -37.92 5.73
C GLY A 142 -6.17 -36.71 5.31
N LEU A 143 -7.40 -36.94 4.87
CA LEU A 143 -8.34 -35.88 4.46
C LEU A 143 -8.97 -35.10 5.64
N GLY A 144 -8.73 -35.54 6.87
CA GLY A 144 -9.28 -34.92 8.08
C GLY A 144 -8.58 -33.61 8.46
N ALA A 145 -9.16 -32.90 9.43
CA ALA A 145 -8.57 -31.68 9.96
C ALA A 145 -7.26 -31.98 10.72
N VAL A 146 -6.22 -31.19 10.46
CA VAL A 146 -4.99 -31.17 11.25
C VAL A 146 -5.04 -29.95 12.17
N THR A 147 -5.03 -30.18 13.49
CA THR A 147 -5.03 -29.10 14.49
C THR A 147 -3.65 -28.97 15.12
N LEU A 148 -2.98 -27.85 14.91
CA LEU A 148 -1.70 -27.50 15.55
C LEU A 148 -1.97 -26.51 16.69
N LYS A 149 -1.76 -26.94 17.94
CA LYS A 149 -2.04 -26.10 19.12
C LYS A 149 -0.82 -25.30 19.61
N GLY A 150 0.37 -25.68 19.16
CA GLY A 150 1.63 -25.01 19.50
C GLY A 150 2.13 -24.11 18.39
N ALA A 151 3.24 -23.42 18.65
CA ALA A 151 3.95 -22.66 17.63
C ALA A 151 4.44 -23.59 16.51
N VAL A 152 4.39 -23.09 15.28
CA VAL A 152 4.90 -23.77 14.08
C VAL A 152 6.04 -22.94 13.54
N THR A 153 7.24 -23.52 13.54
CA THR A 153 8.44 -22.89 12.99
C THR A 153 8.83 -23.62 11.72
N VAL A 154 9.21 -22.88 10.68
CA VAL A 154 9.82 -23.40 9.46
C VAL A 154 11.27 -22.94 9.45
N ASP A 155 12.18 -23.83 9.08
CA ASP A 155 13.63 -23.55 9.02
C ASP A 155 13.92 -22.38 8.05
N PRO A 156 14.86 -21.44 8.35
CA PRO A 156 15.11 -20.21 7.58
C PRO A 156 15.35 -20.33 6.07
N SER A 157 15.56 -21.53 5.52
CA SER A 157 15.76 -21.75 4.07
C SER A 157 14.70 -22.65 3.43
N ILE A 158 13.62 -22.97 4.16
CA ILE A 158 12.55 -23.86 3.69
C ILE A 158 11.29 -23.05 3.43
N ALA A 159 10.66 -23.28 2.28
CA ALA A 159 9.40 -22.63 1.93
C ALA A 159 8.24 -23.23 2.74
N PHE A 160 7.43 -22.37 3.37
CA PHE A 160 6.10 -22.76 3.82
C PHE A 160 5.12 -22.69 2.65
N THR A 161 4.73 -23.85 2.10
CA THR A 161 3.82 -23.92 0.95
C THR A 161 2.44 -24.37 1.43
N VAL A 162 1.42 -23.55 1.16
CA VAL A 162 0.01 -23.89 1.42
C VAL A 162 -0.69 -24.09 0.08
N GLY A 163 -1.15 -25.32 -0.17
CA GLY A 163 -1.73 -25.71 -1.47
C GLY A 163 -0.67 -26.06 -2.51
N SER A 164 -1.04 -26.02 -3.79
CA SER A 164 -0.14 -26.26 -4.93
C SER A 164 -0.29 -25.18 -5.98
N ALA A 165 0.76 -24.93 -6.77
CA ALA A 165 0.71 -23.95 -7.86
C ALA A 165 -0.43 -24.30 -8.84
N GLY A 166 -1.31 -23.33 -9.11
CA GLY A 166 -2.47 -23.51 -9.99
C GLY A 166 -3.66 -24.28 -9.38
N SER A 167 -3.55 -24.78 -8.15
CA SER A 167 -4.61 -25.52 -7.46
C SER A 167 -4.45 -25.40 -5.94
N GLY A 168 -4.71 -24.19 -5.42
CA GLY A 168 -4.82 -23.93 -3.98
C GLY A 168 -6.28 -23.64 -3.64
N GLY A 169 -6.81 -24.29 -2.61
CA GLY A 169 -8.04 -23.82 -1.97
C GLY A 169 -7.84 -22.44 -1.35
N ALA A 170 -8.91 -21.86 -0.80
CA ALA A 170 -8.79 -20.62 -0.04
C ALA A 170 -7.98 -20.85 1.24
N THR A 171 -6.99 -19.98 1.51
CA THR A 171 -6.31 -19.90 2.80
C THR A 171 -6.96 -18.78 3.61
N THR A 172 -7.47 -19.10 4.81
CA THR A 172 -8.01 -18.11 5.73
C THR A 172 -7.12 -18.00 6.96
N LEU A 173 -6.57 -16.82 7.20
CA LEU A 173 -5.78 -16.50 8.39
C LEU A 173 -6.58 -15.55 9.27
N TYR A 174 -6.77 -15.92 10.53
CA TYR A 174 -7.42 -15.07 11.52
C TYR A 174 -6.38 -14.38 12.40
N GLY A 175 -6.69 -13.16 12.83
CA GLY A 175 -5.78 -12.36 13.67
C GLY A 175 -4.76 -11.55 12.86
N ASN A 176 -3.67 -11.16 13.52
CA ASN A 176 -2.59 -10.43 12.89
C ASN A 176 -1.74 -11.38 12.02
N VAL A 177 -1.40 -10.92 10.82
CA VAL A 177 -0.45 -11.60 9.94
C VAL A 177 0.77 -10.72 9.79
N VAL A 178 1.91 -11.19 10.30
CA VAL A 178 3.22 -10.54 10.11
C VAL A 178 3.94 -11.32 9.02
N ILE A 179 4.32 -10.62 7.95
CA ILE A 179 5.05 -11.20 6.82
C ILE A 179 6.43 -10.56 6.78
N GLY A 180 7.48 -11.37 6.93
CA GLY A 180 8.86 -10.91 7.05
C GLY A 180 9.34 -10.76 8.49
N ASP A 181 10.60 -10.37 8.66
CA ASP A 181 11.20 -10.10 9.96
C ASP A 181 10.99 -8.63 10.38
N SER A 182 10.73 -8.40 11.67
CA SER A 182 10.70 -7.07 12.28
C SER A 182 12.07 -6.39 12.37
N SER A 183 13.17 -7.14 12.27
CA SER A 183 14.55 -6.64 12.36
C SER A 183 15.35 -6.63 11.04
N GLY A 184 14.76 -7.08 9.92
CA GLY A 184 15.45 -7.21 8.65
C GLY A 184 14.58 -6.87 7.44
N ALA A 185 15.20 -6.38 6.36
CA ALA A 185 14.52 -6.08 5.10
C ALA A 185 14.12 -7.37 4.38
N ALA A 186 13.01 -7.99 4.78
CA ALA A 186 12.37 -9.05 4.01
C ALA A 186 11.46 -8.42 2.94
N SER A 187 11.70 -8.72 1.67
CA SER A 187 10.76 -8.34 0.61
C SER A 187 9.51 -9.23 0.67
N CYS A 188 8.33 -8.61 0.67
CA CYS A 188 7.08 -9.33 0.43
C CYS A 188 6.67 -9.11 -1.03
N THR A 189 6.48 -10.20 -1.77
CA THR A 189 5.94 -10.16 -3.13
C THR A 189 4.57 -10.83 -3.13
N VAL A 190 3.53 -10.05 -3.48
CA VAL A 190 2.18 -10.57 -3.69
C VAL A 190 1.90 -10.59 -5.19
N ASN A 191 1.73 -11.78 -5.76
CA ASN A 191 1.37 -11.94 -7.16
C ASN A 191 -0.16 -11.96 -7.28
N GLY A 192 -0.74 -10.97 -7.97
CA GLY A 192 -2.18 -10.85 -8.18
C GLY A 192 -2.78 -9.61 -7.51
N ASN A 193 -4.10 -9.65 -7.29
CA ASN A 193 -4.84 -8.52 -6.71
C ASN A 193 -4.78 -8.56 -5.18
N ILE A 194 -4.55 -7.40 -4.56
CA ILE A 194 -4.79 -7.18 -3.14
C ILE A 194 -6.15 -6.50 -3.02
N VAL A 195 -7.12 -7.18 -2.44
CA VAL A 195 -8.44 -6.60 -2.15
C VAL A 195 -8.53 -6.33 -0.66
N GLN A 196 -8.51 -5.06 -0.30
CA GLN A 196 -8.82 -4.62 1.04
C GLN A 196 -10.25 -4.09 1.05
N ALA A 197 -11.15 -4.87 1.64
CA ALA A 197 -12.56 -4.48 1.78
C ALA A 197 -12.81 -4.06 3.23
N ASP A 198 -13.56 -2.97 3.39
CA ASP A 198 -14.07 -2.60 4.71
C ASP A 198 -15.05 -3.68 5.20
N VAL A 199 -14.95 -4.03 6.49
CA VAL A 199 -15.89 -4.94 7.13
C VAL A 199 -16.88 -4.09 7.94
N GLY A 200 -18.02 -3.78 7.33
CA GLY A 200 -19.07 -2.96 7.95
C GLY A 200 -18.67 -1.49 8.04
N ALA A 201 -18.85 -0.86 9.21
CA ALA A 201 -18.55 0.56 9.43
C ALA A 201 -17.07 0.85 9.75
N THR A 202 -16.25 -0.19 9.93
CA THR A 202 -14.83 -0.04 10.28
C THR A 202 -14.04 0.22 9.00
N GLN A 203 -13.46 1.41 8.91
CA GLN A 203 -12.52 1.75 7.84
C GLN A 203 -11.24 0.92 8.01
N THR A 204 -10.88 0.22 6.95
CA THR A 204 -9.60 -0.46 6.85
C THR A 204 -8.59 0.51 6.24
N THR A 205 -7.38 0.60 6.81
CA THR A 205 -6.31 1.48 6.33
C THR A 205 -5.11 0.68 5.87
N ILE A 206 -4.46 1.09 4.76
CA ILE A 206 -3.10 0.66 4.44
C ILE A 206 -2.16 1.71 5.00
N THR A 207 -1.29 1.30 5.92
CA THR A 207 -0.21 2.16 6.44
C THR A 207 1.11 1.67 5.88
N SER A 208 1.84 2.54 5.17
CA SER A 208 3.21 2.25 4.74
C SER A 208 4.22 2.66 5.81
N GLY A 209 5.46 2.17 5.69
CA GLY A 209 6.59 2.73 6.43
C GLY A 209 6.92 4.17 6.00
N THR A 210 8.00 4.72 6.56
CA THR A 210 8.46 6.10 6.28
C THR A 210 9.26 6.25 4.98
N GLY A 211 9.52 5.14 4.28
CA GLY A 211 10.26 5.13 3.01
C GLY A 211 9.41 5.56 1.81
N ALA A 212 10.04 5.54 0.64
CA ALA A 212 9.33 5.81 -0.62
C ALA A 212 8.29 4.72 -0.92
N VAL A 213 7.10 5.14 -1.35
CA VAL A 213 6.06 4.26 -1.87
C VAL A 213 5.95 4.48 -3.38
N THR A 214 6.36 3.51 -4.17
CA THR A 214 6.33 3.58 -5.64
C THR A 214 5.08 2.89 -6.18
N LEU A 215 4.26 3.62 -6.94
CA LEU A 215 3.09 3.11 -7.66
C LEU A 215 3.37 3.20 -9.16
N ASN A 216 3.74 2.08 -9.78
CA ASN A 216 4.15 2.04 -11.20
C ASN A 216 2.98 1.98 -12.19
N GLY A 217 1.77 1.69 -11.70
CA GLY A 217 0.55 1.63 -12.50
C GLY A 217 -0.37 2.82 -12.24
N ASP A 218 -1.51 2.82 -12.93
CA ASP A 218 -2.54 3.84 -12.75
C ASP A 218 -3.09 3.85 -11.32
N VAL A 219 -3.28 5.05 -10.78
CA VAL A 219 -3.89 5.27 -9.46
C VAL A 219 -5.27 5.87 -9.66
N THR A 220 -6.30 5.09 -9.34
CA THR A 220 -7.69 5.56 -9.37
C THR A 220 -8.18 5.79 -7.94
N VAL A 221 -8.69 6.98 -7.69
CA VAL A 221 -9.40 7.31 -6.44
C VAL A 221 -10.90 7.14 -6.69
N ALA A 222 -11.58 6.37 -5.86
CA ALA A 222 -13.01 6.10 -6.02
C ALA A 222 -13.88 7.36 -5.92
N THR A 223 -15.05 7.34 -6.54
CA THR A 223 -16.02 8.45 -6.49
C THR A 223 -16.36 8.84 -5.06
N GLY A 224 -16.34 10.15 -4.79
CA GLY A 224 -16.61 10.70 -3.45
C GLY A 224 -15.47 10.48 -2.45
N LYS A 225 -14.28 10.05 -2.90
CA LYS A 225 -13.05 9.99 -2.09
C LYS A 225 -12.05 11.05 -2.53
N ASN A 226 -11.17 11.41 -1.62
CA ASN A 226 -10.16 12.45 -1.83
C ASN A 226 -8.77 11.81 -1.90
N LEU A 227 -7.92 12.34 -2.78
CA LEU A 227 -6.48 12.25 -2.57
C LEU A 227 -6.08 13.37 -1.62
N HIS A 228 -5.88 13.04 -0.35
CA HIS A 228 -5.58 14.03 0.69
C HIS A 228 -4.12 13.91 1.15
N MET A 229 -3.38 15.02 1.07
CA MET A 229 -2.08 15.18 1.71
C MET A 229 -2.28 15.99 2.99
N THR A 230 -1.86 15.44 4.14
CA THR A 230 -2.14 16.02 5.47
C THR A 230 -1.44 17.36 5.67
N ALA A 231 -2.17 18.35 6.21
CA ALA A 231 -1.82 19.77 6.20
C ALA A 231 -0.53 20.18 6.95
N THR A 232 0.06 19.32 7.78
CA THR A 232 1.30 19.62 8.52
C THR A 232 2.57 19.14 7.81
N GLY A 233 2.44 18.45 6.68
CA GLY A 233 3.59 17.96 5.92
C GLY A 233 4.12 19.02 4.96
N ALA A 234 5.43 19.29 5.00
CA ALA A 234 6.12 20.17 4.04
C ALA A 234 6.33 19.51 2.64
N GLY A 235 5.56 18.47 2.32
CA GLY A 235 5.70 17.72 1.07
C GLY A 235 5.15 18.48 -0.13
N THR A 236 5.71 18.22 -1.31
CA THR A 236 5.24 18.79 -2.57
C THR A 236 4.36 17.78 -3.32
N PHE A 237 3.27 18.24 -3.92
CA PHE A 237 2.55 17.46 -4.92
C PHE A 237 3.17 17.74 -6.28
N GLN A 238 3.95 16.78 -6.78
CA GLN A 238 4.61 16.88 -8.08
C GLN A 238 3.87 16.04 -9.11
N THR A 239 3.62 16.60 -10.27
CA THR A 239 3.09 15.89 -11.43
C THR A 239 4.19 15.65 -12.46
N GLY A 240 3.93 14.79 -13.46
CA GLY A 240 4.80 14.69 -14.62
C GLY A 240 4.81 15.97 -15.48
N THR A 241 5.57 15.96 -16.57
CA THR A 241 5.67 17.08 -17.53
C THR A 241 4.52 17.15 -18.53
N GLY A 242 3.62 16.16 -18.51
CA GLY A 242 2.43 16.13 -19.37
C GLY A 242 1.36 17.14 -18.96
N ALA A 243 0.29 17.22 -19.76
CA ALA A 243 -0.86 18.06 -19.45
C ALA A 243 -1.56 17.60 -18.17
N VAL A 244 -1.92 18.56 -17.31
CA VAL A 244 -2.72 18.33 -16.11
C VAL A 244 -4.10 18.93 -16.33
N SER A 245 -5.14 18.10 -16.33
CA SER A 245 -6.54 18.55 -16.44
C SER A 245 -7.21 18.51 -15.07
N LEU A 246 -7.73 19.66 -14.62
CA LEU A 246 -8.52 19.78 -13.40
C LEU A 246 -9.96 20.13 -13.80
N ASN A 247 -10.86 19.15 -13.68
CA ASN A 247 -12.22 19.27 -14.20
C ASN A 247 -13.18 20.01 -13.27
N GLY A 248 -12.73 20.34 -12.05
CA GLY A 248 -13.49 21.09 -11.05
C GLY A 248 -12.85 22.44 -10.73
N ASN A 249 -13.47 23.16 -9.80
CA ASN A 249 -12.92 24.42 -9.31
C ASN A 249 -11.56 24.20 -8.64
N VAL A 250 -10.62 25.11 -8.89
CA VAL A 250 -9.29 25.09 -8.27
C VAL A 250 -9.21 26.25 -7.28
N GLN A 251 -8.98 25.93 -6.01
CA GLN A 251 -8.76 26.93 -4.95
C GLN A 251 -7.33 26.81 -4.43
N VAL A 252 -6.60 27.91 -4.46
CA VAL A 252 -5.30 28.06 -3.78
C VAL A 252 -5.59 28.79 -2.46
N GLY A 253 -5.53 28.08 -1.33
CA GLY A 253 -5.89 28.62 -0.01
C GLY A 253 -4.74 29.31 0.72
N GLY A 254 -5.06 30.11 1.75
CA GLY A 254 -4.07 30.80 2.60
C GLY A 254 -3.26 31.87 1.86
N SER A 255 -2.08 32.22 2.37
CA SER A 255 -1.12 33.15 1.75
C SER A 255 -0.26 32.49 0.65
N SER A 256 -0.81 31.51 -0.07
CA SER A 256 -0.09 30.78 -1.11
C SER A 256 -0.01 31.57 -2.43
N THR A 257 1.03 31.30 -3.21
CA THR A 257 1.23 31.92 -4.53
C THR A 257 0.81 30.96 -5.65
N PHE A 258 0.33 31.51 -6.76
CA PHE A 258 0.11 30.78 -8.00
C PHE A 258 1.16 31.21 -9.02
N ASN A 259 2.22 30.41 -9.15
CA ASN A 259 3.30 30.66 -10.10
C ASN A 259 3.04 29.83 -11.36
N THR A 260 3.10 30.46 -12.52
CA THR A 260 3.02 29.79 -13.82
C THR A 260 4.40 29.73 -14.48
N GLY A 261 4.52 28.92 -15.52
CA GLY A 261 5.67 29.00 -16.43
C GLY A 261 5.65 30.26 -17.30
N THR A 262 6.52 30.30 -18.31
CA THR A 262 6.63 31.41 -19.27
C THR A 262 5.63 31.33 -20.43
N GLY A 263 4.80 30.29 -20.47
CA GLY A 263 3.75 30.12 -21.47
C GLY A 263 2.55 31.04 -21.26
N ALA A 264 1.62 31.02 -22.22
CA ALA A 264 0.39 31.79 -22.14
C ALA A 264 -0.52 31.29 -20.99
N VAL A 265 -1.17 32.23 -20.32
CA VAL A 265 -2.21 31.96 -19.32
C VAL A 265 -3.54 32.46 -19.88
N ASN A 266 -4.43 31.52 -20.26
CA ASN A 266 -5.75 31.86 -20.80
C ASN A 266 -6.80 31.86 -19.67
N LEU A 267 -7.37 33.03 -19.40
CA LEU A 267 -8.45 33.22 -18.42
C LEU A 267 -9.76 33.47 -19.18
N ASN A 268 -10.53 32.41 -19.41
CA ASN A 268 -11.74 32.46 -20.25
C ASN A 268 -12.97 33.03 -19.52
N GLY A 269 -12.93 33.10 -18.19
CA GLY A 269 -14.00 33.65 -17.35
C GLY A 269 -13.65 35.02 -16.77
N PRO A 270 -14.60 35.66 -16.05
CA PRO A 270 -14.34 36.90 -15.33
C PRO A 270 -13.15 36.74 -14.39
N THR A 271 -12.22 37.70 -14.42
CA THR A 271 -11.08 37.76 -13.52
C THR A 271 -11.30 38.89 -12.53
N VAL A 272 -11.29 38.57 -11.24
CA VAL A 272 -11.45 39.53 -10.16
C VAL A 272 -10.18 39.53 -9.33
N VAL A 273 -9.60 40.70 -9.12
CA VAL A 273 -8.53 40.94 -8.15
C VAL A 273 -9.19 41.52 -6.90
N ALA A 274 -8.89 40.97 -5.73
CA ALA A 274 -9.50 41.40 -4.47
C ALA A 274 -9.14 42.86 -4.13
N ASP A 275 -9.98 43.50 -3.32
CA ASP A 275 -9.73 44.86 -2.85
C ASP A 275 -8.36 44.98 -2.17
N ASN A 276 -7.72 46.14 -2.35
CA ASN A 276 -6.36 46.42 -1.86
C ASN A 276 -5.25 45.51 -2.42
N GLN A 277 -5.53 44.66 -3.42
CA GLN A 277 -4.50 43.91 -4.15
C GLN A 277 -4.15 44.60 -5.47
N PRO A 278 -2.86 44.88 -5.74
CA PRO A 278 -2.46 45.47 -7.00
C PRO A 278 -2.55 44.45 -8.14
N PHE A 279 -3.06 44.87 -9.30
CA PHE A 279 -2.86 44.14 -10.55
C PHE A 279 -1.57 44.66 -11.22
N SER A 280 -0.48 43.90 -11.11
CA SER A 280 0.79 44.22 -11.76
C SER A 280 0.99 43.33 -12.98
N VAL A 281 1.26 43.96 -14.12
CA VAL A 281 1.56 43.28 -15.39
C VAL A 281 3.00 43.60 -15.79
N GLY A 282 3.83 42.55 -15.87
CA GLY A 282 5.29 42.69 -16.09
C GLY A 282 6.09 43.00 -14.82
N SER A 283 7.39 43.24 -15.01
CA SER A 283 8.34 43.58 -13.93
C SER A 283 8.93 44.98 -14.13
N TYR A 284 9.32 45.65 -13.05
CA TYR A 284 10.01 46.94 -13.12
C TYR A 284 11.25 46.84 -14.01
N GLY A 285 11.30 47.66 -15.07
CA GLY A 285 12.43 47.73 -16.01
C GLY A 285 12.35 46.81 -17.24
N ASN A 286 11.37 45.91 -17.30
CA ASN A 286 11.15 45.00 -18.44
C ASN A 286 9.73 45.20 -18.97
N GLY A 287 9.57 46.18 -19.86
CA GLY A 287 8.26 46.52 -20.44
C GLY A 287 7.71 45.38 -21.29
N GLY A 288 6.65 44.73 -20.79
CA GLY A 288 5.76 43.95 -21.63
C GLY A 288 4.72 44.86 -22.27
N VAL A 289 4.20 44.47 -23.43
CA VAL A 289 3.05 45.15 -24.05
C VAL A 289 1.78 44.65 -23.38
N VAL A 290 0.96 45.55 -22.85
CA VAL A 290 -0.41 45.23 -22.41
C VAL A 290 -1.36 45.67 -23.50
N GLN A 291 -2.13 44.73 -24.04
CA GLN A 291 -3.16 45.01 -25.04
C GLN A 291 -4.53 44.77 -24.41
N LEU A 292 -5.37 45.80 -24.40
CA LEU A 292 -6.77 45.70 -23.96
C LEU A 292 -7.65 45.96 -25.17
N PHE A 293 -8.52 45.01 -25.49
CA PHE A 293 -9.47 45.13 -26.58
C PHE A 293 -10.86 45.45 -26.03
N GLY A 294 -11.61 46.28 -26.76
CA GLY A 294 -12.95 46.71 -26.35
C GLY A 294 -12.94 47.86 -25.33
N ALA A 295 -14.10 48.10 -24.72
CA ALA A 295 -14.26 49.18 -23.75
C ALA A 295 -13.44 48.89 -22.48
N THR A 296 -12.50 49.77 -22.17
CA THR A 296 -11.70 49.71 -20.94
C THR A 296 -12.22 50.77 -19.97
N THR A 297 -12.58 50.34 -18.76
CA THR A 297 -12.94 51.25 -17.66
C THR A 297 -11.90 51.11 -16.56
N VAL A 298 -11.32 52.23 -16.13
CA VAL A 298 -10.39 52.29 -15.00
C VAL A 298 -11.10 52.98 -13.84
N GLY A 299 -11.43 52.22 -12.80
CA GLY A 299 -12.24 52.67 -11.66
C GLY A 299 -13.69 52.19 -11.72
N SER A 300 -14.48 52.50 -10.69
CA SER A 300 -15.90 52.09 -10.61
C SER A 300 -16.86 53.24 -10.93
N ASN A 301 -18.04 52.89 -11.45
CA ASN A 301 -19.16 53.84 -11.70
C ASN A 301 -20.19 53.87 -10.54
N ALA A 302 -19.95 53.15 -9.44
CA ALA A 302 -20.93 52.99 -8.37
C ALA A 302 -20.26 53.08 -7.00
N ALA A 303 -20.62 54.12 -6.23
CA ALA A 303 -20.54 54.35 -4.78
C ALA A 303 -19.26 54.01 -3.97
N ASN A 304 -18.34 53.19 -4.47
CA ASN A 304 -17.21 52.61 -3.74
C ASN A 304 -15.86 53.05 -4.34
N GLY A 305 -15.74 54.34 -4.64
CA GLY A 305 -14.50 54.94 -5.12
C GLY A 305 -14.26 54.69 -6.61
N ALA A 306 -14.43 55.74 -7.42
CA ALA A 306 -13.75 55.81 -8.70
C ALA A 306 -12.23 55.73 -8.47
N SER A 307 -11.46 55.35 -9.48
CA SER A 307 -9.99 55.50 -9.41
C SER A 307 -9.67 56.94 -9.02
N SER A 308 -9.02 57.14 -7.88
CA SER A 308 -8.71 58.49 -7.37
C SER A 308 -7.68 59.20 -8.24
N SER A 309 -6.86 58.45 -8.97
CA SER A 309 -5.87 58.94 -9.92
C SER A 309 -5.56 57.88 -10.98
N LEU A 310 -5.21 58.34 -12.17
CA LEU A 310 -4.52 57.58 -13.19
C LEU A 310 -3.21 58.30 -13.48
N THR A 311 -2.08 57.66 -13.18
CA THR A 311 -0.75 58.18 -13.49
C THR A 311 -0.14 57.34 -14.61
N VAL A 312 0.22 57.98 -15.72
CA VAL A 312 0.93 57.33 -16.83
C VAL A 312 2.32 57.95 -16.94
N TYR A 313 3.35 57.11 -16.99
CA TYR A 313 4.72 57.53 -17.22
C TYR A 313 5.08 57.29 -18.69
N GLY A 314 5.62 58.32 -19.35
CA GLY A 314 5.93 58.30 -20.77
C GLY A 314 4.84 58.91 -21.64
N ASP A 315 4.96 58.71 -22.95
CA ASP A 315 4.06 59.29 -23.94
C ASP A 315 2.70 58.59 -23.93
N VAL A 316 1.63 59.38 -24.04
CA VAL A 316 0.26 58.89 -24.27
C VAL A 316 -0.14 59.27 -25.69
N SER A 317 -0.36 58.27 -26.56
CA SER A 317 -0.84 58.49 -27.92
C SER A 317 -2.26 57.96 -28.09
N PHE A 318 -3.17 58.82 -28.52
CA PHE A 318 -4.51 58.44 -28.95
C PHE A 318 -4.53 58.40 -30.47
N ASN A 319 -4.38 57.21 -31.03
CA ASN A 319 -4.31 57.02 -32.48
C ASN A 319 -5.73 56.96 -33.08
N ASN A 320 -5.88 57.48 -34.30
CA ASN A 320 -7.09 57.27 -35.09
C ASN A 320 -7.19 55.79 -35.48
N ASP A 321 -8.36 55.18 -35.27
CA ASP A 321 -8.66 53.81 -35.70
C ASP A 321 -9.04 53.70 -37.19
N GLN A 322 -9.06 54.84 -37.89
CA GLN A 322 -9.35 54.98 -39.32
C GLN A 322 -10.78 54.56 -39.72
N ASP A 323 -11.70 54.44 -38.77
CA ASP A 323 -13.09 54.03 -39.03
C ASP A 323 -13.99 55.18 -39.55
N GLY A 324 -13.46 56.40 -39.62
CA GLY A 324 -14.18 57.59 -40.06
C GLY A 324 -15.11 58.23 -39.03
N THR A 325 -15.18 57.72 -37.79
CA THR A 325 -15.99 58.29 -36.72
C THR A 325 -15.20 59.30 -35.89
N ALA A 326 -15.88 60.36 -35.43
CA ALA A 326 -15.27 61.39 -34.59
C ALA A 326 -14.77 60.77 -33.29
N LYS A 327 -13.49 61.01 -32.96
CA LYS A 327 -12.88 60.61 -31.70
C LYS A 327 -12.82 61.81 -30.77
N THR A 328 -13.45 61.68 -29.61
CA THR A 328 -13.50 62.76 -28.62
C THR A 328 -12.72 62.35 -27.39
N PHE A 329 -11.74 63.16 -27.00
CA PHE A 329 -11.25 63.14 -25.62
C PHE A 329 -12.23 63.95 -24.78
N SER A 330 -13.10 63.25 -24.05
CA SER A 330 -14.09 63.86 -23.17
C SER A 330 -13.68 63.69 -21.73
N THR A 331 -13.71 64.77 -20.96
CA THR A 331 -13.47 64.77 -19.52
C THR A 331 -14.76 65.12 -18.78
N ALA A 332 -14.82 64.79 -17.48
CA ALA A 332 -15.89 65.29 -16.62
C ALA A 332 -15.83 66.83 -16.49
N THR A 333 -16.88 67.42 -15.91
CA THR A 333 -16.90 68.85 -15.58
C THR A 333 -15.83 69.18 -14.54
N GLY A 334 -14.97 70.16 -14.81
CA GLY A 334 -13.90 70.57 -13.89
C GLY A 334 -12.73 71.25 -14.61
N GLN A 335 -11.73 71.68 -13.85
CA GLN A 335 -10.49 72.22 -14.42
C GLN A 335 -9.67 71.08 -15.04
N ILE A 336 -9.27 71.25 -16.30
CA ILE A 336 -8.24 70.43 -16.95
C ILE A 336 -6.97 71.26 -16.99
N THR A 337 -5.91 70.77 -16.35
CA THR A 337 -4.63 71.49 -16.24
C THR A 337 -3.57 70.79 -17.07
N PHE A 338 -3.01 71.51 -18.05
CA PHE A 338 -1.81 71.11 -18.78
C PHE A 338 -0.64 71.94 -18.25
N ASN A 339 0.33 71.28 -17.61
CA ASN A 339 1.49 71.97 -17.00
C ASN A 339 2.64 72.21 -17.99
N GLY A 340 2.54 71.70 -19.22
CA GLY A 340 3.52 71.86 -20.28
C GLY A 340 2.91 72.49 -21.52
N ASP A 341 3.73 72.64 -22.56
CA ASP A 341 3.29 73.21 -23.84
C ASP A 341 2.20 72.34 -24.48
N VAL A 342 1.16 73.00 -24.99
CA VAL A 342 0.08 72.36 -25.76
C VAL A 342 0.28 72.71 -27.23
N ALA A 343 0.69 71.73 -28.03
CA ALA A 343 0.80 71.87 -29.47
C ALA A 343 -0.46 71.34 -30.17
N ILE A 344 -0.91 72.06 -31.20
CA ILE A 344 -2.02 71.67 -32.06
C ILE A 344 -1.46 71.51 -33.47
N ALA A 345 -1.78 70.40 -34.14
CA ALA A 345 -1.22 70.09 -35.45
C ALA A 345 -1.64 71.13 -36.51
N ALA A 346 -0.87 71.22 -37.59
CA ALA A 346 -1.21 72.10 -38.70
C ALA A 346 -2.60 71.79 -39.26
N ASN A 347 -3.38 72.83 -39.55
CA ASN A 347 -4.77 72.74 -40.02
C ASN A 347 -5.76 72.14 -38.99
N MET A 348 -5.39 72.13 -37.70
CA MET A 348 -6.30 71.78 -36.61
C MET A 348 -6.65 73.02 -35.78
N ASP A 349 -7.86 73.03 -35.23
CA ASP A 349 -8.39 74.15 -34.45
C ASP A 349 -8.39 73.86 -32.94
N LEU A 350 -8.14 74.90 -32.13
CA LEU A 350 -8.55 74.91 -30.72
C LEU A 350 -9.94 75.54 -30.62
N ILE A 351 -10.96 74.73 -30.35
CA ILE A 351 -12.35 75.19 -30.32
C ILE A 351 -12.83 75.33 -28.87
N MET A 352 -13.29 76.52 -28.49
CA MET A 352 -14.16 76.70 -27.33
C MET A 352 -15.62 76.61 -27.79
N ALA A 353 -16.49 75.97 -27.01
CA ALA A 353 -17.88 75.72 -27.41
C ALA A 353 -18.60 77.02 -27.83
N ASN A 354 -19.39 76.95 -28.91
CA ASN A 354 -20.14 78.09 -29.48
C ASN A 354 -21.37 78.50 -28.66
N THR A 355 -21.70 77.73 -27.62
CA THR A 355 -22.74 78.03 -26.64
C THR A 355 -22.13 77.96 -25.24
N GLY A 356 -22.02 79.09 -24.55
CA GLY A 356 -21.50 79.17 -23.18
C GLY A 356 -20.72 80.45 -22.89
N THR A 357 -20.23 80.59 -21.66
CA THR A 357 -19.42 81.74 -21.19
C THR A 357 -17.92 81.44 -21.16
N GLY A 358 -17.46 80.42 -21.90
CA GLY A 358 -16.05 80.03 -21.92
C GLY A 358 -15.16 81.18 -22.42
N GLN A 359 -14.01 81.37 -21.78
CA GLN A 359 -13.08 82.46 -22.09
C GLN A 359 -11.70 81.86 -22.40
N PHE A 360 -11.01 82.41 -23.40
CA PHE A 360 -9.58 82.19 -23.58
C PHE A 360 -8.84 83.23 -22.74
N GLN A 361 -8.37 82.81 -21.57
CA GLN A 361 -7.60 83.67 -20.67
C GLN A 361 -6.15 83.22 -20.68
N THR A 362 -5.24 84.17 -20.90
CA THR A 362 -3.80 83.95 -20.79
C THR A 362 -3.25 84.64 -19.55
N GLY A 363 -2.08 84.21 -19.08
CA GLY A 363 -1.32 85.00 -18.09
C GLY A 363 -0.80 86.31 -18.70
N THR A 364 0.10 86.99 -18.01
CA THR A 364 0.72 88.26 -18.44
C THR A 364 1.71 88.13 -19.60
N GLY A 365 1.82 86.93 -20.20
CA GLY A 365 2.70 86.67 -21.33
C GLY A 365 2.14 87.23 -22.63
N THR A 366 3.02 87.44 -23.61
CA THR A 366 2.63 87.86 -24.97
C THR A 366 1.83 86.78 -25.69
N VAL A 367 0.71 87.16 -26.28
CA VAL A 367 -0.08 86.32 -27.19
C VAL A 367 0.25 86.72 -28.64
N THR A 368 0.73 85.78 -29.44
CA THR A 368 1.12 86.02 -30.84
C THR A 368 0.16 85.31 -31.79
N LEU A 369 -0.49 86.06 -32.68
CA LEU A 369 -1.38 85.55 -33.73
C LEU A 369 -0.72 85.81 -35.09
N SER A 370 -0.08 84.80 -35.66
CA SER A 370 0.75 84.96 -36.87
C SER A 370 -0.01 84.88 -38.19
N GLY A 371 -1.31 84.60 -38.17
CA GLY A 371 -2.18 84.51 -39.34
C GLY A 371 -3.37 85.48 -39.28
N ASN A 372 -4.16 85.53 -40.36
CA ASN A 372 -5.38 86.34 -40.40
C ASN A 372 -6.32 85.90 -39.28
N THR A 373 -6.67 86.82 -38.39
CA THR A 373 -7.63 86.58 -37.31
C THR A 373 -8.99 87.11 -37.74
N ASN A 374 -9.97 86.23 -37.89
CA ASN A 374 -11.33 86.61 -38.29
C ASN A 374 -12.22 86.74 -37.05
N VAL A 375 -12.85 87.90 -36.87
CA VAL A 375 -13.80 88.16 -35.80
C VAL A 375 -15.19 88.22 -36.42
N VAL A 376 -16.06 87.28 -36.05
CA VAL A 376 -17.39 87.16 -36.67
C VAL A 376 -18.27 88.38 -36.38
N THR A 377 -19.19 88.70 -37.29
CA THR A 377 -20.09 89.86 -37.17
C THR A 377 -20.88 89.82 -35.85
N GLY A 378 -20.79 90.90 -35.07
CA GLY A 378 -21.42 91.01 -33.75
C GLY A 378 -20.53 90.59 -32.57
N ALA A 379 -19.35 90.00 -32.82
CA ALA A 379 -18.32 89.78 -31.81
C ALA A 379 -17.34 90.96 -31.76
N THR A 380 -16.74 91.18 -30.59
CA THR A 380 -15.76 92.24 -30.36
C THR A 380 -14.40 91.64 -30.03
N PHE A 381 -13.34 92.09 -30.71
CA PHE A 381 -11.98 91.87 -30.26
C PHE A 381 -11.54 93.11 -29.47
N THR A 382 -11.66 93.01 -28.16
CA THR A 382 -11.34 94.11 -27.24
C THR A 382 -9.91 93.92 -26.74
N VAL A 383 -9.13 94.99 -26.83
CA VAL A 383 -7.78 95.04 -26.30
C VAL A 383 -7.77 96.09 -25.19
N ASP A 384 -7.96 95.66 -23.96
CA ASP A 384 -8.02 96.55 -22.79
C ASP A 384 -6.60 96.77 -22.22
N ASP A 385 -6.32 98.01 -21.80
CA ASP A 385 -5.08 98.46 -21.17
C ASP A 385 -3.81 98.35 -22.05
N PHE A 386 -3.78 99.12 -23.14
CA PHE A 386 -2.59 99.27 -24.00
C PHE A 386 -1.80 100.54 -23.65
N THR A 387 -0.48 100.40 -23.44
CA THR A 387 0.43 101.54 -23.22
C THR A 387 1.08 102.07 -24.51
N ASN A 388 0.94 101.38 -25.64
CA ASN A 388 1.39 101.85 -26.96
C ASN A 388 0.25 101.73 -27.99
N ILE A 389 0.24 102.60 -28.98
CA ILE A 389 -0.90 102.85 -29.88
C ILE A 389 -1.19 101.63 -30.78
N ILE A 390 -2.41 101.06 -30.71
CA ILE A 390 -2.95 100.25 -31.82
C ILE A 390 -3.27 101.23 -32.95
N ASN A 391 -2.33 101.43 -33.88
CA ASN A 391 -2.49 102.42 -34.93
C ASN A 391 -3.33 101.83 -36.07
N CYS A 392 -4.65 101.85 -35.88
CA CYS A 392 -5.63 101.52 -36.92
C CYS A 392 -5.73 102.71 -37.90
N ASN A 393 -4.81 102.79 -38.87
CA ASN A 393 -4.91 103.82 -39.91
C ASN A 393 -5.95 103.41 -40.96
N HIS A 394 -7.08 104.11 -40.98
CA HIS A 394 -7.93 104.19 -42.16
C HIS A 394 -7.19 105.02 -43.22
N ALA A 395 -6.69 104.39 -44.26
CA ALA A 395 -6.61 105.08 -45.53
C ALA A 395 -8.06 105.21 -46.02
N SER A 396 -8.56 106.44 -46.12
CA SER A 396 -9.90 106.76 -46.62
C SER A 396 -10.14 106.14 -48.00
N GLY A 397 -10.83 105.00 -48.07
CA GLY A 397 -11.16 104.34 -49.34
C GLY A 397 -11.76 102.94 -49.21
N ASP A 398 -11.33 102.13 -48.24
CA ASP A 398 -11.80 100.75 -48.14
C ASP A 398 -12.91 100.61 -47.09
N VAL A 399 -14.16 100.62 -47.56
CA VAL A 399 -15.33 100.19 -46.77
C VAL A 399 -15.20 98.68 -46.52
N GLY A 400 -14.68 98.34 -45.33
CA GLY A 400 -14.87 97.01 -44.74
C GLY A 400 -13.64 96.29 -44.19
N ASN A 401 -12.40 96.75 -44.42
CA ASN A 401 -11.19 96.07 -43.93
C ASN A 401 -10.30 96.99 -43.10
N THR A 402 -10.21 96.72 -41.79
CA THR A 402 -9.27 97.39 -40.87
C THR A 402 -7.92 96.67 -40.92
N PHE A 403 -6.88 97.32 -41.44
CA PHE A 403 -5.50 96.81 -41.39
C PHE A 403 -4.76 97.43 -40.20
N CYS A 404 -4.46 96.61 -39.19
CA CYS A 404 -3.61 97.01 -38.07
C CYS A 404 -2.15 96.68 -38.40
N LYS A 405 -1.28 97.68 -38.55
CA LYS A 405 0.16 97.47 -38.74
C LYS A 405 0.91 97.84 -37.47
N ALA A 406 1.67 96.90 -36.91
CA ALA A 406 2.59 97.21 -35.81
C ALA A 406 3.71 98.14 -36.33
N SER A 407 3.80 99.35 -35.79
CA SER A 407 5.03 100.14 -35.91
C SER A 407 6.07 99.54 -34.96
N ARG A 408 7.30 99.35 -35.44
CA ARG A 408 8.43 98.92 -34.61
C ARG A 408 8.68 99.86 -33.46
#